data_AF-A0A3E0N601-F1
#
_entry.id   AF-A0A3E0N601-F1
#
_cell.length_a   1.000
_cell.length_b   1.000
_cell.length_c   1.000
_cell.angle_alpha   90.00
_cell.angle_beta   90.00
_cell.angle_gamma   90.00
#
_symmetry.space_group_name_H-M   'P 1'
#
loop_
_entity.id
_entity.type
_entity.pdbx_description
1 polymer ?
#
loop_
_entity_poly.entity_id
_entity_poly.type
_entity_poly.pdbx_seq_one_letter_code
_entity_poly.pdbx_strand_id
1 'polypeptide(L)'
;MNAWNHYWYGPVAAIRPYLLMKCFLILLALDLSAVRLKAAYWYGLADFNVAHFRWLDAFQPRLSSAGFVAICLLASLLAFICAFGKVNRGLLAILFTIYTLTWATSMLDLFQHHYFLSIVLGCLIFFPSIHAGKFRTSTAEGSDGQQTVLTSAWAFRLLALSIGIVYAYTTIAKLNGDWLSGATLQRFVTLEKVEPIANLIGRVGLPQDSVWQMLAVGTIFLEIPLAAGYFLAACWDQRPTRLVHVPYVVLWLMALALHGGIEIVGLPIGWFSYYMIALASVYFLSPRLLERVARPIIGLLAEVLSRLQQLSESLTGRQQVFGLLVAVVGLIAVLALTGWAVDLPGSVDTFLLLGLALIAWTAICLVRGQARSAYPVILQAMIAGILVYVATGTSRTQYEYYLGLAHEHHRLGGYAESTLGFEKARQYTRGSRETARIEYFLARSWYARGDNDAALRHLEASLHHHAEDYEAIYLRGLARLATKKVDLALVDFERTLQLEPDWPVALAQTARLLVAHPNPQLRDVQRGLALAAQADRLALGRSIDAVETLAIAYAANDDSERAVQTAERAIALARRSGRNERAEQILKLLEQYKRTQRTGSP
;
A
#
# COMPACT_ATOMS: atom_id res chain seq x y z
N MET A 1 30.74 37.72 1.11
CA MET A 1 30.39 36.45 1.81
C MET A 1 31.38 35.39 1.37
N ASN A 2 31.88 34.55 2.29
CA ASN A 2 32.66 33.37 1.90
C ASN A 2 31.76 32.32 1.20
N ALA A 3 32.37 31.34 0.54
CA ALA A 3 31.63 30.32 -0.21
C ALA A 3 30.60 29.57 0.66
N TRP A 4 30.92 29.32 1.92
CA TRP A 4 30.01 28.70 2.90
C TRP A 4 28.75 29.54 3.14
N ASN A 5 28.90 30.83 3.48
CA ASN A 5 27.75 31.71 3.71
C ASN A 5 26.95 31.90 2.42
N HIS A 6 27.62 31.93 1.27
CA HIS A 6 26.95 32.03 -0.03
C HIS A 6 26.16 30.75 -0.37
N TYR A 7 26.68 29.57 0.02
CA TYR A 7 25.99 28.30 -0.12
C TYR A 7 24.77 28.21 0.78
N TRP A 8 24.78 28.73 2.00
CA TRP A 8 23.62 28.59 2.89
C TRP A 8 22.59 29.69 2.76
N TYR A 9 23.04 30.93 2.54
CA TYR A 9 22.19 32.12 2.65
C TYR A 9 22.03 32.90 1.34
N GLY A 10 22.65 32.43 0.25
CA GLY A 10 22.51 33.07 -1.05
C GLY A 10 21.07 33.06 -1.58
N PRO A 11 20.76 33.92 -2.56
CA PRO A 11 19.42 34.03 -3.12
C PRO A 11 19.03 32.76 -3.88
N VAL A 12 17.75 32.43 -3.85
CA VAL A 12 17.07 31.41 -4.65
C VAL A 12 15.77 31.99 -5.21
N ALA A 13 15.31 31.49 -6.35
CA ALA A 13 14.04 31.91 -6.93
C ALA A 13 12.88 31.53 -6.01
N ALA A 14 12.08 32.51 -5.61
CA ALA A 14 10.99 32.35 -4.64
C ALA A 14 9.92 31.32 -5.09
N ILE A 15 9.75 31.13 -6.40
CA ILE A 15 8.82 30.12 -6.94
C ILE A 15 9.20 28.70 -6.51
N ARG A 16 10.49 28.39 -6.31
CA ARG A 16 10.96 27.05 -5.97
C ARG A 16 10.49 26.59 -4.58
N PRO A 17 10.87 27.24 -3.46
CA PRO A 17 10.39 26.83 -2.14
C PRO A 17 8.86 26.96 -2.02
N TYR A 18 8.22 27.89 -2.75
CA TYR A 18 6.76 27.98 -2.81
C TYR A 18 6.14 26.72 -3.43
N LEU A 19 6.55 26.34 -4.65
CA LEU A 19 6.01 25.16 -5.32
C LEU A 19 6.37 23.87 -4.58
N LEU A 20 7.58 23.74 -4.05
CA LEU A 20 7.98 22.57 -3.29
C LEU A 20 7.02 22.35 -2.12
N MET A 21 6.81 23.37 -1.29
CA MET A 21 5.88 23.32 -0.16
C MET A 21 4.48 22.89 -0.61
N LYS A 22 3.94 23.54 -1.65
CA LYS A 22 2.56 23.33 -2.09
C LYS A 22 2.36 21.95 -2.71
N CYS A 23 3.22 21.56 -3.64
CA CYS A 23 3.17 20.25 -4.29
C CYS A 23 3.43 19.11 -3.29
N PHE A 24 4.42 19.26 -2.39
CA PHE A 24 4.71 18.25 -1.38
C PHE A 24 3.54 18.02 -0.43
N LEU A 25 2.93 19.09 0.09
CA LEU A 25 1.81 18.96 1.02
C LEU A 25 0.56 18.37 0.36
N ILE A 26 0.31 18.70 -0.92
CA ILE A 26 -0.80 18.08 -1.67
C ILE A 26 -0.52 16.59 -1.89
N LEU A 27 0.69 16.23 -2.34
CA LEU A 27 1.10 14.83 -2.50
C LEU A 27 1.00 14.07 -1.18
N LEU A 28 1.44 14.66 -0.07
CA LEU A 28 1.32 14.09 1.28
C LEU A 28 -0.11 13.87 1.72
N ALA A 29 -0.98 14.83 1.49
CA ALA A 29 -2.37 14.68 1.85
C ALA A 29 -3.04 13.53 1.08
N LEU A 30 -2.72 13.41 -0.22
CA LEU A 30 -3.22 12.35 -1.08
C LEU A 30 -2.60 10.98 -0.75
N ASP A 31 -1.28 10.90 -0.55
CA ASP A 31 -0.59 9.67 -0.14
C ASP A 31 -1.18 9.10 1.16
N LEU A 32 -1.36 9.97 2.16
CA LEU A 32 -1.98 9.59 3.43
C LEU A 32 -3.41 9.07 3.26
N SER A 33 -4.23 9.71 2.43
CA SER A 33 -5.66 9.39 2.29
C SER A 33 -5.97 8.29 1.27
N ALA A 34 -5.10 8.06 0.28
CA ALA A 34 -5.34 7.11 -0.81
C ALA A 34 -4.43 5.88 -0.78
N VAL A 35 -3.28 5.96 -0.11
CA VAL A 35 -2.26 4.88 -0.10
C VAL A 35 -2.03 4.37 1.31
N ARG A 36 -1.60 5.23 2.23
CA ARG A 36 -1.12 4.79 3.53
C ARG A 36 -2.20 4.16 4.41
N LEU A 37 -3.44 4.62 4.28
CA LEU A 37 -4.58 4.04 5.00
C LEU A 37 -4.84 2.57 4.66
N LYS A 38 -4.43 2.08 3.48
CA LYS A 38 -4.63 0.68 3.06
C LYS A 38 -3.98 -0.31 4.01
N ALA A 39 -2.78 0.03 4.53
CA ALA A 39 -2.01 -0.82 5.44
C ALA A 39 -2.34 -0.57 6.92
N ALA A 40 -3.26 0.35 7.23
CA ALA A 40 -3.55 0.74 8.60
C ALA A 40 -4.12 -0.41 9.47
N TYR A 41 -4.65 -1.48 8.86
CA TYR A 41 -5.19 -2.64 9.58
C TYR A 41 -4.12 -3.43 10.33
N TRP A 42 -2.85 -3.33 9.95
CA TRP A 42 -1.75 -4.00 10.65
C TRP A 42 -1.49 -3.42 12.03
N TYR A 43 -1.80 -2.14 12.26
CA TYR A 43 -1.46 -1.46 13.50
C TYR A 43 -2.31 -1.99 14.66
N GLY A 44 -1.62 -2.54 15.66
CA GLY A 44 -2.25 -3.14 16.85
C GLY A 44 -2.84 -4.54 16.64
N LEU A 45 -2.74 -5.11 15.44
CA LEU A 45 -3.17 -6.48 15.19
C LEU A 45 -2.10 -7.48 15.69
N ALA A 46 -2.52 -8.48 16.46
CA ALA A 46 -1.63 -9.46 17.10
C ALA A 46 -0.47 -8.82 17.90
N ASP A 47 -0.72 -7.68 18.53
CA ASP A 47 0.25 -6.88 19.30
C ASP A 47 1.50 -6.42 18.53
N PHE A 48 1.46 -6.47 17.19
CA PHE A 48 2.59 -6.07 16.34
C PHE A 48 2.66 -4.55 16.19
N ASN A 49 3.32 -3.90 17.14
CA ASN A 49 3.74 -2.50 17.07
C ASN A 49 5.15 -2.41 17.68
N VAL A 50 6.16 -2.63 16.84
CA VAL A 50 7.57 -2.53 17.24
C VAL A 50 8.07 -1.14 16.87
N ALA A 51 8.32 -0.28 17.84
CA ALA A 51 8.77 1.07 17.53
C ALA A 51 10.19 1.07 16.92
N HIS A 52 10.49 2.08 16.10
CA HIS A 52 11.84 2.30 15.58
C HIS A 52 12.86 2.61 16.69
N PHE A 53 12.37 3.18 17.80
CA PHE A 53 13.19 3.50 18.96
C PHE A 53 12.62 2.82 20.20
N ARG A 54 13.42 2.01 20.89
CA ARG A 54 12.99 1.24 22.08
C ARG A 54 12.35 2.09 23.19
N TRP A 55 12.76 3.34 23.34
CA TRP A 55 12.17 4.23 24.35
C TRP A 55 10.72 4.61 24.03
N LEU A 56 10.28 4.50 22.77
CA LEU A 56 8.88 4.71 22.41
C LEU A 56 7.97 3.55 22.84
N ASP A 57 8.52 2.34 23.03
CA ASP A 57 7.75 1.18 23.53
C ASP A 57 7.22 1.40 24.97
N ALA A 58 7.81 2.36 25.69
CA ALA A 58 7.35 2.76 27.02
C ALA A 58 6.03 3.56 27.01
N PHE A 59 5.65 4.13 25.87
CA PHE A 59 4.38 4.86 25.72
C PHE A 59 3.27 3.88 25.32
N GLN A 60 2.50 3.44 26.32
CA GLN A 60 1.29 2.62 26.16
C GLN A 60 0.03 3.49 26.35
N PRO A 61 -1.09 3.19 25.65
CA PRO A 61 -1.29 2.06 24.75
C PRO A 61 -0.60 2.24 23.40
N ARG A 62 -0.13 1.12 22.84
CA ARG A 62 0.33 1.06 21.44
C ARG A 62 -0.79 1.51 20.49
N LEU A 63 -0.39 2.13 19.38
CA LEU A 63 -1.33 2.71 18.43
C LEU A 63 -2.23 1.61 17.81
N SER A 64 -3.54 1.71 18.06
CA SER A 64 -4.53 0.83 17.43
C SER A 64 -4.73 1.18 15.96
N SER A 65 -5.36 0.28 15.19
CA SER A 65 -5.69 0.56 13.79
C SER A 65 -6.54 1.82 13.64
N ALA A 66 -7.56 2.01 14.49
CA ALA A 66 -8.38 3.22 14.51
C ALA A 66 -7.56 4.48 14.86
N GLY A 67 -6.62 4.36 15.80
CA GLY A 67 -5.70 5.46 16.15
C GLY A 67 -4.78 5.83 14.99
N PHE A 68 -4.24 4.86 14.26
CA PHE A 68 -3.40 5.11 13.09
C PHE A 68 -4.20 5.76 11.96
N VAL A 69 -5.41 5.26 11.67
CA VAL A 69 -6.34 5.86 10.71
C VAL A 69 -6.61 7.33 11.09
N ALA A 70 -6.88 7.60 12.36
CA ALA A 70 -7.13 8.95 12.86
C ALA A 70 -5.94 9.89 12.63
N ILE A 71 -4.72 9.44 12.95
CA ILE A 71 -3.50 10.23 12.73
C ILE A 71 -3.29 10.51 11.23
N CYS A 72 -3.45 9.50 10.37
CA CYS A 72 -3.31 9.67 8.92
C CYS A 72 -4.33 10.65 8.34
N LEU A 73 -5.60 10.54 8.74
CA LEU A 73 -6.66 11.46 8.30
C LEU A 73 -6.41 12.88 8.80
N LEU A 74 -6.03 13.06 10.07
CA LEU A 74 -5.69 14.37 10.63
C LEU A 74 -4.48 14.99 9.91
N ALA A 75 -3.43 14.20 9.67
CA ALA A 75 -2.25 14.65 8.93
C ALA A 75 -2.60 15.03 7.48
N SER A 76 -3.47 14.27 6.83
CA SER A 76 -3.96 14.57 5.47
C SER A 76 -4.72 15.91 5.44
N LEU A 77 -5.65 16.12 6.39
CA LEU A 77 -6.41 17.36 6.50
C LEU A 77 -5.51 18.55 6.77
N LEU A 78 -4.57 18.44 7.71
CA LEU A 78 -3.60 19.49 8.02
C LEU A 78 -2.70 19.80 6.83
N ALA A 79 -2.24 18.78 6.10
CA ALA A 79 -1.44 18.96 4.89
C ALA A 79 -2.21 19.73 3.82
N PHE A 80 -3.48 19.40 3.55
CA PHE A 80 -4.32 20.19 2.64
C PHE A 80 -4.56 21.62 3.14
N ILE A 81 -4.85 21.82 4.43
CA ILE A 81 -5.03 23.15 5.01
C ILE A 81 -3.76 24.00 4.82
N CYS A 82 -2.58 23.46 5.12
CA CYS A 82 -1.30 24.15 4.88
C CYS A 82 -1.00 24.35 3.38
N ALA A 83 -1.42 23.43 2.52
CA ALA A 83 -1.27 23.55 1.08
C ALA A 83 -2.11 24.70 0.50
N PHE A 84 -3.36 24.87 0.91
CA PHE A 84 -4.23 25.93 0.37
C PHE A 84 -4.20 27.23 1.17
N GLY A 85 -3.64 27.19 2.39
CA GLY A 85 -3.55 28.34 3.28
C GLY A 85 -2.24 29.11 3.25
N LYS A 86 -2.18 30.12 4.12
CA LYS A 86 -0.94 30.83 4.44
C LYS A 86 -0.02 29.89 5.23
N VAL A 87 1.29 30.05 5.05
CA VAL A 87 2.29 29.25 5.78
C VAL A 87 2.13 29.49 7.28
N ASN A 88 1.75 28.45 8.02
CA ASN A 88 1.67 28.45 9.47
C ASN A 88 2.67 27.44 10.04
N ARG A 89 3.74 27.95 10.65
CA ARG A 89 4.82 27.12 11.19
C ARG A 89 4.36 26.21 12.32
N GLY A 90 3.38 26.65 13.13
CA GLY A 90 2.80 25.83 14.19
C GLY A 90 2.05 24.62 13.63
N LEU A 91 1.22 24.84 12.60
CA LEU A 91 0.52 23.73 11.93
C LEU A 91 1.50 22.79 11.22
N LEU A 92 2.55 23.31 10.59
CA LEU A 92 3.60 22.48 9.98
C LEU A 92 4.38 21.68 11.03
N ALA A 93 4.64 22.25 12.21
CA ALA A 93 5.27 21.54 13.32
C ALA A 93 4.37 20.42 13.85
N ILE A 94 3.07 20.67 14.02
CA ILE A 94 2.10 19.64 14.40
C ILE A 94 2.07 18.54 13.33
N LEU A 95 1.97 18.90 12.05
CA LEU A 95 1.97 17.94 10.93
C LEU A 95 3.24 17.11 10.90
N PHE A 96 4.41 17.73 11.06
CA PHE A 96 5.69 17.04 11.19
C PHE A 96 5.66 16.04 12.35
N THR A 97 5.27 16.48 13.55
CA THR A 97 5.23 15.60 14.73
C THR A 97 4.30 14.41 14.53
N ILE A 98 3.05 14.63 14.12
CA ILE A 98 2.09 13.52 13.97
C ILE A 98 2.49 12.59 12.83
N TYR A 99 3.02 13.12 11.71
CA TYR A 99 3.50 12.28 10.62
C TYR A 99 4.73 11.47 11.04
N THR A 100 5.70 12.08 11.72
CA THR A 100 6.87 11.36 12.21
C THR A 100 6.50 10.28 13.23
N LEU A 101 5.49 10.52 14.06
CA LEU A 101 4.95 9.49 14.96
C LEU A 101 4.45 8.27 14.20
N THR A 102 3.73 8.44 13.08
CA THR A 102 3.25 7.28 12.27
C THR A 102 4.36 6.34 11.83
N TRP A 103 5.55 6.89 11.54
CA TRP A 103 6.72 6.09 11.19
C TRP A 103 7.42 5.57 12.45
N ALA A 104 7.66 6.40 13.45
CA ALA A 104 8.47 6.05 14.61
C ALA A 104 7.83 4.97 15.50
N THR A 105 6.50 4.87 15.54
CA THR A 105 5.77 3.94 16.42
C THR A 105 5.66 2.51 15.90
N SER A 106 6.00 2.25 14.63
CA SER A 106 5.94 0.89 14.09
C SER A 106 6.87 0.64 12.90
N MET A 107 7.71 -0.40 13.00
CA MET A 107 8.52 -0.97 11.92
C MET A 107 7.70 -1.86 10.96
N LEU A 108 6.37 -1.72 10.96
CA LEU A 108 5.45 -2.40 10.04
C LEU A 108 5.78 -2.13 8.58
N ASP A 109 6.25 -0.93 8.31
CA ASP A 109 6.67 -0.50 6.99
C ASP A 109 8.19 -0.39 6.94
N LEU A 110 8.84 -1.32 6.23
CA LEU A 110 10.29 -1.31 6.00
C LEU A 110 10.72 -0.19 5.03
N PHE A 111 9.79 0.58 4.47
CA PHE A 111 10.10 1.67 3.57
C PHE A 111 10.73 2.85 4.31
N GLN A 112 12.04 2.98 4.10
CA GLN A 112 12.85 4.07 4.66
C GLN A 112 12.43 5.47 4.16
N HIS A 113 11.56 5.58 3.15
CA HIS A 113 11.16 6.87 2.61
C HIS A 113 10.27 7.67 3.56
N HIS A 114 9.52 7.05 4.48
CA HIS A 114 8.73 7.80 5.47
C HIS A 114 9.59 8.62 6.45
N TYR A 115 10.77 8.10 6.78
CA TYR A 115 11.79 8.86 7.50
C TYR A 115 12.26 10.07 6.68
N PHE A 116 12.54 9.89 5.39
CA PHE A 116 12.91 10.99 4.51
C PHE A 116 11.80 12.05 4.39
N LEU A 117 10.53 11.65 4.25
CA LEU A 117 9.39 12.58 4.21
C LEU A 117 9.24 13.36 5.53
N SER A 118 9.61 12.77 6.67
CA SER A 118 9.72 13.49 7.95
C SER A 118 10.80 14.58 7.91
N ILE A 119 11.98 14.30 7.34
CA ILE A 119 13.03 15.32 7.14
C ILE A 119 12.53 16.46 6.26
N VAL A 120 11.81 16.15 5.17
CA VAL A 120 11.21 17.16 4.30
C VAL A 120 10.26 18.06 5.09
N LEU A 121 9.30 17.47 5.82
CA LEU A 121 8.36 18.21 6.68
C LEU A 121 9.08 19.10 7.71
N GLY A 122 10.13 18.58 8.35
CA GLY A 122 10.97 19.34 9.27
C GLY A 122 11.62 20.56 8.60
N CYS A 123 12.12 20.41 7.37
CA CYS A 123 12.67 21.52 6.60
C CYS A 123 11.60 22.56 6.23
N LEU A 124 10.38 22.11 5.89
CA LEU A 124 9.28 23.00 5.50
C LEU A 124 8.91 24.00 6.60
N ILE A 125 9.04 23.65 7.88
CA ILE A 125 8.79 24.56 9.02
C ILE A 125 9.62 25.85 8.89
N PHE A 126 10.84 25.73 8.36
CA PHE A 126 11.80 26.82 8.23
C PHE A 126 11.84 27.48 6.85
N PHE A 127 10.96 27.07 5.92
CA PHE A 127 10.85 27.73 4.63
C PHE A 127 10.37 29.18 4.80
N PRO A 128 10.78 30.09 3.90
CA PRO A 128 10.27 31.46 3.90
C PRO A 128 8.77 31.48 3.60
N SER A 129 8.04 32.42 4.22
CA SER A 129 6.63 32.65 3.92
C SER A 129 6.50 33.40 2.58
N ILE A 130 5.95 32.74 1.58
CA ILE A 130 5.81 33.27 0.20
C ILE A 130 4.33 33.28 -0.18
N HIS A 131 3.86 34.44 -0.64
CA HIS A 131 2.47 34.65 -1.03
C HIS A 131 2.30 34.51 -2.55
N ALA A 132 1.22 33.86 -2.98
CA ALA A 132 0.86 33.67 -4.39
C ALA A 132 0.82 34.98 -5.20
N GLY A 133 0.39 36.08 -4.57
CA GLY A 133 0.33 37.40 -5.19
C GLY A 133 1.67 37.91 -5.74
N LYS A 134 2.82 37.43 -5.22
CA LYS A 134 4.15 37.78 -5.74
C LYS A 134 4.37 37.34 -7.19
N PHE A 135 3.56 36.40 -7.69
CA PHE A 135 3.67 35.86 -9.04
C PHE A 135 2.59 36.40 -10.00
N ARG A 136 1.66 37.25 -9.51
CA ARG A 136 0.54 37.82 -10.31
C ARG A 136 0.94 39.04 -11.14
N THR A 137 1.85 39.90 -10.67
CA THR A 137 2.15 41.23 -11.25
C THR A 137 3.26 41.23 -12.32
N SER A 138 3.72 40.08 -12.79
CA SER A 138 4.83 39.95 -13.76
C SER A 138 4.45 40.32 -15.21
N THR A 139 3.37 41.07 -15.44
CA THR A 139 2.99 41.54 -16.78
C THR A 139 2.40 42.95 -16.72
N ALA A 140 3.25 43.95 -16.92
CA ALA A 140 2.94 45.14 -17.70
C ALA A 140 4.27 45.66 -18.29
N GLU A 141 4.32 45.77 -19.61
CA GLU A 141 5.33 46.48 -20.43
C GLU A 141 6.69 45.80 -20.69
N GLY A 142 6.77 45.15 -21.86
CA GLY A 142 7.60 45.67 -22.95
C GLY A 142 9.14 45.72 -22.81
N SER A 143 9.77 45.06 -21.84
CA SER A 143 11.23 44.97 -21.81
C SER A 143 11.72 43.54 -21.57
N ASP A 144 12.84 43.21 -22.23
CA ASP A 144 13.50 41.90 -22.36
C ASP A 144 14.11 41.37 -21.04
N GLY A 145 13.48 41.67 -19.89
CA GLY A 145 14.01 41.49 -18.55
C GLY A 145 12.95 41.09 -17.52
N GLN A 146 12.31 39.93 -17.67
CA GLN A 146 11.56 39.30 -16.58
C GLN A 146 12.50 39.01 -15.40
N GLN A 147 12.50 39.88 -14.38
CA GLN A 147 13.24 39.65 -13.12
C GLN A 147 12.53 38.59 -12.29
N THR A 148 13.18 37.44 -12.12
CA THR A 148 12.74 36.39 -11.21
C THR A 148 12.78 36.90 -9.77
N VAL A 149 11.69 36.74 -9.01
CA VAL A 149 11.64 37.15 -7.60
C VAL A 149 12.56 36.24 -6.78
N LEU A 150 13.51 36.84 -6.06
CA LEU A 150 14.48 36.11 -5.24
C LEU A 150 14.12 36.12 -3.74
N THR A 151 14.58 35.12 -3.01
CA THR A 151 14.47 35.00 -1.55
C THR A 151 15.69 34.27 -0.98
N SER A 152 15.93 34.33 0.33
CA SER A 152 16.93 33.50 0.99
C SER A 152 16.21 32.37 1.73
N ALA A 153 16.64 31.12 1.50
CA ALA A 153 15.97 29.92 2.03
C ALA A 153 17.00 28.85 2.40
N TRP A 154 17.66 29.01 3.55
CA TRP A 154 18.67 28.05 4.02
C TRP A 154 18.11 26.63 4.16
N ALA A 155 16.87 26.47 4.63
CA ALA A 155 16.26 25.16 4.82
C ALA A 155 15.91 24.46 3.49
N PHE A 156 15.62 25.23 2.44
CA PHE A 156 15.47 24.71 1.08
C PHE A 156 16.80 24.14 0.55
N ARG A 157 17.92 24.75 0.91
CA ARG A 157 19.25 24.25 0.55
C ARG A 157 19.68 23.06 1.41
N LEU A 158 19.32 23.06 2.70
CA LEU A 158 19.48 21.91 3.58
C LEU A 158 18.74 20.68 3.04
N LEU A 159 17.53 20.88 2.53
CA LEU A 159 16.77 19.80 1.90
C LEU A 159 17.48 19.27 0.65
N ALA A 160 18.04 20.15 -0.20
CA ALA A 160 18.83 19.73 -1.36
C ALA A 160 20.04 18.88 -0.94
N LEU A 161 20.79 19.33 0.07
CA LEU A 161 21.91 18.57 0.65
C LEU A 161 21.44 17.20 1.16
N SER A 162 20.33 17.16 1.89
CA SER A 162 19.76 15.92 2.44
C SER A 162 19.39 14.94 1.33
N ILE A 163 18.77 15.42 0.24
CA ILE A 163 18.45 14.59 -0.94
C ILE A 163 19.73 14.07 -1.60
N GLY A 164 20.75 14.91 -1.76
CA GLY A 164 22.04 14.51 -2.32
C GLY A 164 22.73 13.42 -1.48
N ILE A 165 22.65 13.53 -0.14
CA ILE A 165 23.15 12.49 0.78
C ILE A 165 22.39 11.18 0.58
N VAL A 166 21.06 11.22 0.44
CA VAL A 166 20.26 10.01 0.20
C VAL A 166 20.70 9.34 -1.10
N TYR A 167 20.84 10.06 -2.21
CA TYR A 167 21.31 9.47 -3.48
C TYR A 167 22.75 8.93 -3.39
N ALA A 168 23.65 9.63 -2.70
CA ALA A 168 25.01 9.16 -2.49
C ALA A 168 25.04 7.87 -1.65
N TYR A 169 24.23 7.81 -0.59
CA TYR A 169 24.12 6.63 0.26
C TYR A 169 23.49 5.45 -0.48
N THR A 170 22.41 5.66 -1.26
CA THR A 170 21.79 4.58 -2.03
C THR A 170 22.74 4.02 -3.08
N THR A 171 23.54 4.89 -3.70
CA THR A 171 24.62 4.47 -4.62
C THR A 171 25.57 3.51 -3.92
N ILE A 172 26.07 3.88 -2.73
CA ILE A 172 27.01 3.05 -1.96
C ILE A 172 26.36 1.73 -1.53
N ALA A 173 25.11 1.77 -1.03
CA ALA A 173 24.38 0.60 -0.58
C ALA A 173 24.15 -0.43 -1.70
N LYS A 174 24.12 0.03 -2.96
CA LYS A 174 23.91 -0.77 -4.17
C LYS A 174 25.19 -1.33 -4.80
N LEU A 175 26.36 -1.10 -4.23
CA LEU A 175 27.63 -1.67 -4.70
C LEU A 175 27.86 -3.13 -4.26
N ASN A 176 26.92 -3.73 -3.54
CA ASN A 176 27.01 -5.14 -3.14
C ASN A 176 26.73 -6.10 -4.32
N GLY A 177 27.24 -7.33 -4.24
CA GLY A 177 27.13 -8.33 -5.32
C GLY A 177 25.69 -8.74 -5.67
N ASP A 178 24.80 -8.81 -4.68
CA ASP A 178 23.40 -9.18 -4.87
C ASP A 178 22.62 -8.11 -5.65
N TRP A 179 22.99 -6.84 -5.50
CA TRP A 179 22.44 -5.76 -6.31
C TRP A 179 23.07 -5.75 -7.69
N LEU A 180 24.41 -5.74 -7.78
CA LEU A 180 25.13 -5.63 -9.06
C LEU A 180 24.84 -6.77 -10.04
N SER A 181 24.51 -7.96 -9.54
CA SER A 181 24.05 -9.08 -10.38
C SER A 181 22.61 -8.95 -10.87
N GLY A 182 21.81 -8.07 -10.26
CA GLY A 182 20.37 -7.95 -10.49
C GLY A 182 19.52 -8.96 -9.71
N ALA A 183 20.11 -9.84 -8.90
CA ALA A 183 19.40 -10.85 -8.11
C ALA A 183 18.38 -10.23 -7.13
N THR A 184 18.68 -9.05 -6.58
CA THR A 184 17.72 -8.32 -5.73
C THR A 184 16.48 -7.90 -6.50
N LEU A 185 16.62 -7.41 -7.74
CA LEU A 185 15.49 -6.96 -8.56
C LEU A 185 14.59 -8.13 -8.97
N GLN A 186 15.16 -9.30 -9.27
CA GLN A 186 14.41 -10.51 -9.60
C GLN A 186 13.45 -10.97 -8.49
N ARG A 187 13.71 -10.58 -7.24
CA ARG A 187 12.83 -10.93 -6.10
C ARG A 187 11.56 -10.07 -6.05
N PHE A 188 11.58 -8.88 -6.62
CA PHE A 188 10.50 -7.90 -6.50
C PHE A 188 9.82 -7.57 -7.82
N VAL A 189 10.49 -7.80 -8.95
CA VAL A 189 9.99 -7.46 -10.29
C VAL A 189 9.67 -8.73 -11.06
N THR A 190 8.48 -8.80 -11.63
CA THR A 190 8.05 -9.95 -12.42
C THR A 190 8.67 -9.93 -13.83
N LEU A 191 8.84 -11.11 -14.42
CA LEU A 191 9.38 -11.24 -15.78
C LEU A 191 8.55 -10.47 -16.81
N GLU A 192 7.22 -10.51 -16.70
CA GLU A 192 6.30 -9.78 -17.58
C GLU A 192 6.61 -8.27 -17.66
N LYS A 193 7.03 -7.67 -16.53
CA LYS A 193 7.33 -6.23 -16.47
C LYS A 193 8.62 -5.86 -17.20
N VAL A 194 9.59 -6.77 -17.26
CA VAL A 194 10.90 -6.52 -17.87
C VAL A 194 11.05 -7.12 -19.25
N GLU A 195 10.17 -8.04 -19.64
CA GLU A 195 10.19 -8.72 -20.94
C GLU A 195 10.25 -7.76 -22.14
N PRO A 196 9.51 -6.63 -22.19
CA PRO A 196 9.64 -5.68 -23.28
C PRO A 196 11.05 -5.09 -23.41
N ILE A 197 11.71 -4.85 -22.27
CA ILE A 197 13.08 -4.31 -22.20
C ILE A 197 14.08 -5.40 -22.59
N ALA A 198 13.90 -6.62 -22.06
CA ALA A 198 14.72 -7.77 -22.38
C ALA A 198 14.67 -8.10 -23.89
N ASN A 199 13.49 -8.02 -24.50
CA ASN A 199 13.31 -8.20 -25.94
C ASN A 199 14.03 -7.12 -26.76
N LEU A 200 14.03 -5.86 -26.31
CA LEU A 200 14.79 -4.79 -26.96
C LEU A 200 16.31 -5.02 -26.86
N ILE A 201 16.79 -5.46 -25.70
CA ILE A 201 18.20 -5.86 -25.46
C ILE A 201 18.60 -6.99 -26.42
N GLY A 202 17.73 -8.00 -26.59
CA GLY A 202 17.94 -9.08 -27.55
C GLY A 202 18.06 -8.60 -29.00
N ARG A 203 17.26 -7.60 -29.41
CA ARG A 203 17.32 -7.03 -30.77
C ARG A 203 18.63 -6.32 -31.08
N VAL A 204 19.34 -5.80 -30.08
CA VAL A 204 20.66 -5.17 -30.24
C VAL A 204 21.82 -6.15 -30.04
N GLY A 205 21.53 -7.46 -29.97
CA GLY A 205 22.54 -8.53 -29.92
C GLY A 205 23.07 -8.86 -28.52
N LEU A 206 22.42 -8.37 -27.46
CA LEU A 206 22.81 -8.65 -26.07
C LEU A 206 21.94 -9.78 -25.47
N PRO A 207 22.47 -10.60 -24.53
CA PRO A 207 21.68 -11.63 -23.86
C PRO A 207 20.50 -11.02 -23.09
N GLN A 208 19.31 -11.56 -23.25
CA GLN A 208 18.09 -11.01 -22.60
C GLN A 208 18.20 -10.99 -21.07
N ASP A 209 18.83 -12.01 -20.48
CA ASP A 209 19.03 -12.11 -19.03
C ASP A 209 19.91 -10.99 -18.46
N SER A 210 20.69 -10.30 -19.30
CA SER A 210 21.48 -9.14 -18.88
C SER A 210 20.62 -7.94 -18.45
N VAL A 211 19.32 -7.95 -18.76
CA VAL A 211 18.36 -6.90 -18.36
C VAL A 211 18.43 -6.61 -16.86
N TRP A 212 18.58 -7.63 -16.03
CA TRP A 212 18.60 -7.50 -14.58
C TRP A 212 19.84 -6.75 -14.09
N GLN A 213 21.00 -7.12 -14.61
CA GLN A 213 22.25 -6.43 -14.32
C GLN A 213 22.25 -5.00 -14.90
N MET A 214 21.73 -4.81 -16.12
CA MET A 214 21.65 -3.49 -16.75
C MET A 214 20.74 -2.53 -15.97
N LEU A 215 19.59 -2.99 -15.49
CA LEU A 215 18.71 -2.19 -14.63
C LEU A 215 19.40 -1.86 -13.30
N ALA A 216 20.02 -2.85 -12.66
CA ALA A 216 20.70 -2.66 -11.38
C ALA A 216 21.87 -1.66 -11.48
N VAL A 217 22.77 -1.86 -12.44
CA VAL A 217 23.92 -0.97 -12.68
C VAL A 217 23.46 0.39 -13.21
N GLY A 218 22.43 0.42 -14.06
CA GLY A 218 21.82 1.64 -14.58
C GLY A 218 21.30 2.55 -13.46
N THR A 219 20.69 2.00 -12.40
CA THR A 219 20.29 2.82 -11.25
C THR A 219 21.46 3.54 -10.60
N ILE A 220 22.60 2.87 -10.41
CA ILE A 220 23.81 3.48 -9.82
C ILE A 220 24.35 4.61 -10.72
N PHE A 221 24.38 4.40 -12.04
CA PHE A 221 24.78 5.40 -13.02
C PHE A 221 23.88 6.64 -13.02
N LEU A 222 22.60 6.49 -12.71
CA LEU A 222 21.67 7.61 -12.58
C LEU A 222 21.82 8.33 -11.23
N GLU A 223 22.05 7.58 -10.14
CA GLU A 223 22.10 8.14 -8.78
C GLU A 223 23.33 9.01 -8.50
N ILE A 224 24.51 8.65 -9.02
CA ILE A 224 25.75 9.43 -8.84
C ILE A 224 25.62 10.90 -9.32
N PRO A 225 25.24 11.17 -10.59
CA PRO A 225 25.08 12.53 -11.07
C PRO A 225 23.90 13.24 -10.40
N LEU A 226 22.83 12.53 -10.03
CA LEU A 226 21.74 13.11 -9.25
C LEU A 226 22.23 13.61 -7.88
N ALA A 227 23.05 12.83 -7.16
CA ALA A 227 23.63 13.24 -5.89
C ALA A 227 24.44 14.55 -6.04
N ALA A 228 25.35 14.59 -7.01
CA ALA A 228 26.13 15.78 -7.32
C ALA A 228 25.24 16.98 -7.73
N GLY A 229 24.22 16.72 -8.54
CA GLY A 229 23.23 17.70 -8.97
C GLY A 229 22.53 18.37 -7.79
N TYR A 230 22.08 17.59 -6.80
CA TYR A 230 21.43 18.11 -5.61
C TYR A 230 22.37 18.90 -4.69
N PHE A 231 23.63 18.48 -4.54
CA PHE A 231 24.63 19.27 -3.81
C PHE A 231 24.84 20.65 -4.43
N LEU A 232 24.79 20.74 -5.76
CA LEU A 232 25.00 21.98 -6.52
C LEU A 232 23.72 22.81 -6.73
N ALA A 233 22.54 22.19 -6.62
CA ALA A 233 21.25 22.84 -6.91
C ALA A 233 21.01 24.11 -6.09
N ALA A 234 21.56 24.17 -4.87
CA ALA A 234 21.54 25.34 -4.01
C ALA A 234 22.16 26.59 -4.64
N CYS A 235 23.18 26.45 -5.49
CA CYS A 235 23.92 27.56 -6.09
C CYS A 235 23.37 27.99 -7.46
N TRP A 236 22.31 27.34 -7.94
CA TRP A 236 21.82 27.52 -9.31
C TRP A 236 21.46 28.95 -9.63
N ASP A 237 20.56 29.54 -8.85
CA ASP A 237 19.90 30.81 -9.18
C ASP A 237 20.85 32.00 -9.11
N GLN A 238 22.11 31.75 -8.78
CA GLN A 238 23.21 32.71 -8.72
C GLN A 238 23.98 32.82 -10.04
N ARG A 239 23.84 31.87 -10.98
CA ARG A 239 24.59 31.83 -12.26
C ARG A 239 23.65 31.69 -13.47
N PRO A 240 23.14 32.79 -14.05
CA PRO A 240 22.05 32.78 -15.02
C PRO A 240 22.45 32.48 -16.48
N THR A 241 23.58 31.82 -16.75
CA THR A 241 24.03 31.59 -18.14
C THR A 241 23.31 30.41 -18.79
N ARG A 242 22.96 30.52 -20.08
CA ARG A 242 22.26 29.45 -20.84
C ARG A 242 23.00 28.11 -20.82
N LEU A 243 24.33 28.13 -20.81
CA LEU A 243 25.17 26.92 -20.76
C LEU A 243 25.02 26.15 -19.45
N VAL A 244 24.71 26.84 -18.34
CA VAL A 244 24.48 26.22 -17.05
C VAL A 244 23.14 25.48 -17.01
N HIS A 245 22.14 25.85 -17.84
CA HIS A 245 20.82 25.21 -17.83
C HIS A 245 20.77 23.80 -18.44
N VAL A 246 21.61 23.51 -19.44
CA VAL A 246 21.64 22.20 -20.14
C VAL A 246 21.91 21.02 -19.20
N PRO A 247 23.01 20.99 -18.40
CA PRO A 247 23.33 19.83 -17.56
C PRO A 247 22.23 19.49 -16.56
N TYR A 248 21.42 20.45 -16.16
CA TYR A 248 20.37 20.19 -15.21
C TYR A 248 19.04 19.77 -15.81
N VAL A 249 18.72 20.19 -17.03
CA VAL A 249 17.62 19.54 -17.77
C VAL A 249 17.97 18.07 -17.97
N VAL A 250 19.25 17.76 -18.22
CA VAL A 250 19.74 16.38 -18.23
C VAL A 250 19.52 15.72 -16.86
N LEU A 251 19.91 16.34 -15.74
CA LEU A 251 19.64 15.81 -14.40
C LEU A 251 18.15 15.59 -14.11
N TRP A 252 17.28 16.48 -14.57
CA TRP A 252 15.84 16.32 -14.47
C TRP A 252 15.33 15.12 -15.27
N LEU A 253 15.79 14.96 -16.52
CA LEU A 253 15.48 13.80 -17.36
C LEU A 253 16.02 12.50 -16.73
N MET A 254 17.19 12.53 -16.09
CA MET A 254 17.75 11.39 -15.36
C MET A 254 16.91 11.02 -14.14
N ALA A 255 16.41 12.02 -13.38
CA ALA A 255 15.49 11.78 -12.28
C ALA A 255 14.17 11.19 -12.76
N LEU A 256 13.63 11.68 -13.88
CA LEU A 256 12.45 11.11 -14.52
C LEU A 256 12.69 9.67 -15.00
N ALA A 257 13.85 9.40 -15.61
CA ALA A 257 14.21 8.06 -16.06
C ALA A 257 14.33 7.08 -14.89
N LEU A 258 14.97 7.49 -13.78
CA LEU A 258 15.11 6.66 -12.60
C LEU A 258 13.75 6.37 -11.95
N HIS A 259 13.01 7.40 -11.56
CA HIS A 259 11.75 7.23 -10.82
C HIS A 259 10.59 6.75 -11.70
N GLY A 260 10.55 7.17 -12.97
CA GLY A 260 9.62 6.62 -13.94
C GLY A 260 9.93 5.15 -14.26
N GLY A 261 11.21 4.79 -14.36
CA GLY A 261 11.64 3.40 -14.52
C GLY A 261 11.19 2.53 -13.34
N ILE A 262 11.33 3.02 -12.11
CA ILE A 262 10.88 2.34 -10.89
C ILE A 262 9.37 2.07 -10.92
N GLU A 263 8.55 3.04 -11.32
CA GLU A 263 7.10 2.86 -11.47
C GLU A 263 6.74 1.86 -12.57
N ILE A 264 7.46 1.88 -13.70
CA ILE A 264 7.22 0.97 -14.83
C ILE A 264 7.47 -0.49 -14.41
N VAL A 265 8.59 -0.75 -13.70
CA VAL A 265 8.90 -2.10 -13.22
C VAL A 265 8.04 -2.52 -12.01
N GLY A 266 7.32 -1.58 -11.40
CA GLY A 266 6.33 -1.86 -10.36
C GLY A 266 6.93 -2.20 -9.01
N LEU A 267 8.06 -1.58 -8.62
CA LEU A 267 8.57 -1.78 -7.25
C LEU A 267 7.55 -1.24 -6.24
N PRO A 268 7.27 -1.99 -5.15
CA PRO A 268 6.24 -1.61 -4.20
C PRO A 268 6.77 -0.50 -3.27
N ILE A 269 6.93 0.73 -3.75
CA ILE A 269 7.46 1.86 -2.94
C ILE A 269 6.41 2.97 -2.71
N GLY A 270 5.14 2.66 -2.96
CA GLY A 270 4.04 3.61 -2.80
C GLY A 270 4.22 4.83 -3.72
N TRP A 271 3.98 6.02 -3.20
CA TRP A 271 4.08 7.27 -3.98
C TRP A 271 5.45 7.93 -3.95
N PHE A 272 6.48 7.24 -3.46
CA PHE A 272 7.81 7.82 -3.28
C PHE A 272 8.40 8.39 -4.59
N SER A 273 8.22 7.71 -5.72
CA SER A 273 8.66 8.18 -7.04
C SER A 273 8.08 9.55 -7.38
N TYR A 274 6.80 9.79 -7.09
CA TYR A 274 6.13 11.07 -7.39
C TYR A 274 6.68 12.21 -6.54
N TYR A 275 7.04 11.96 -5.26
CA TYR A 275 7.75 12.94 -4.45
C TYR A 275 9.09 13.30 -5.06
N MET A 276 9.87 12.30 -5.46
CA MET A 276 11.20 12.52 -6.00
C MET A 276 11.16 13.23 -7.36
N ILE A 277 10.16 12.94 -8.20
CA ILE A 277 9.90 13.65 -9.45
C ILE A 277 9.49 15.10 -9.18
N ALA A 278 8.62 15.36 -8.21
CA ALA A 278 8.22 16.71 -7.83
C ALA A 278 9.41 17.52 -7.30
N LEU A 279 10.23 16.93 -6.42
CA LEU A 279 11.46 17.54 -5.91
C LEU A 279 12.44 17.84 -7.06
N ALA A 280 12.73 16.86 -7.91
CA ALA A 280 13.62 17.04 -9.06
C ALA A 280 13.11 18.14 -10.00
N SER A 281 11.79 18.21 -10.23
CA SER A 281 11.19 19.25 -11.06
C SER A 281 11.40 20.63 -10.46
N VAL A 282 11.24 20.80 -9.15
CA VAL A 282 11.47 22.09 -8.49
C VAL A 282 12.94 22.48 -8.45
N TYR A 283 13.86 21.55 -8.21
CA TYR A 283 15.30 21.84 -8.11
C TYR A 283 15.97 22.00 -9.47
N PHE A 284 15.60 21.21 -10.47
CA PHE A 284 16.33 21.13 -11.73
C PHE A 284 15.68 21.87 -12.91
N LEU A 285 14.39 22.22 -12.86
CA LEU A 285 13.79 23.07 -13.90
C LEU A 285 14.11 24.55 -13.68
N SER A 286 14.16 25.30 -14.79
CA SER A 286 14.41 26.74 -14.71
C SER A 286 13.26 27.47 -13.98
N PRO A 287 13.55 28.53 -13.20
CA PRO A 287 12.51 29.30 -12.51
C PRO A 287 11.45 29.86 -13.46
N ARG A 288 11.86 30.28 -14.66
CA ARG A 288 10.97 30.81 -15.70
C ARG A 288 9.96 29.75 -16.17
N LEU A 289 10.40 28.51 -16.36
CA LEU A 289 9.51 27.42 -16.74
C LEU A 289 8.55 27.09 -15.61
N LEU A 290 9.06 26.99 -14.37
CA LEU A 290 8.24 26.76 -13.19
C LEU A 290 7.15 27.82 -13.03
N GLU A 291 7.50 29.11 -13.16
CA GLU A 291 6.52 30.19 -13.12
C GLU A 291 5.50 30.09 -14.26
N ARG A 292 5.93 29.84 -15.50
CA ARG A 292 5.01 29.71 -16.64
C ARG A 292 3.99 28.60 -16.45
N VAL A 293 4.44 27.43 -15.99
CA VAL A 293 3.56 26.26 -15.76
C VAL A 293 2.65 26.48 -14.55
N ALA A 294 3.17 27.06 -13.46
CA ALA A 294 2.40 27.20 -12.23
C ALA A 294 1.46 28.42 -12.22
N ARG A 295 1.78 29.49 -12.95
CA ARG A 295 1.01 30.75 -12.96
C ARG A 295 -0.48 30.58 -13.22
N PRO A 296 -0.96 29.79 -14.22
CA PRO A 296 -2.41 29.62 -14.42
C PRO A 296 -3.10 28.99 -13.19
N ILE A 297 -2.48 27.98 -12.59
CA ILE A 297 -3.00 27.28 -11.41
C ILE A 297 -2.99 28.20 -10.18
N ILE A 298 -1.88 28.89 -9.93
CA ILE A 298 -1.73 29.86 -8.84
C ILE A 298 -2.74 31.00 -9.04
N GLY A 299 -2.91 31.49 -10.26
CA GLY A 299 -3.83 32.57 -10.61
C GLY A 299 -5.28 32.21 -10.33
N LEU A 300 -5.71 31.02 -10.75
CA LEU A 300 -7.06 30.49 -10.49
C LEU A 300 -7.33 30.34 -8.99
N LEU A 301 -6.43 29.69 -8.26
CA LEU A 301 -6.57 29.51 -6.81
C LEU A 301 -6.59 30.84 -6.06
N ALA A 302 -5.69 31.76 -6.41
CA ALA A 302 -5.64 33.09 -5.81
C ALA A 302 -6.91 33.89 -6.11
N GLU A 303 -7.51 33.72 -7.28
CA GLU A 303 -8.74 34.41 -7.67
C GLU A 303 -9.95 33.94 -6.87
N VAL A 304 -10.12 32.62 -6.76
CA VAL A 304 -11.20 32.02 -5.97
C VAL A 304 -11.08 32.46 -4.50
N LEU A 305 -9.89 32.35 -3.92
CA LEU A 305 -9.65 32.76 -2.54
C LEU A 305 -9.85 34.28 -2.35
N SER A 306 -9.42 35.12 -3.29
CA SER A 306 -9.62 36.57 -3.18
C SER A 306 -11.10 36.96 -3.28
N ARG A 307 -11.89 36.30 -4.12
CA ARG A 307 -13.34 36.56 -4.20
C ARG A 307 -14.05 36.18 -2.91
N LEU A 308 -13.72 35.03 -2.34
CA LEU A 308 -14.30 34.59 -1.06
C LEU A 308 -13.89 35.52 0.08
N GLN A 309 -12.66 36.02 0.07
CA GLN A 309 -12.20 37.01 1.03
C GLN A 309 -12.89 38.37 0.84
N GLN A 310 -13.02 38.88 -0.39
CA GLN A 310 -13.74 40.12 -0.68
C GLN A 310 -15.20 40.06 -0.27
N LEU A 311 -15.86 38.92 -0.48
CA LEU A 311 -17.24 38.68 -0.05
C LEU A 311 -17.37 38.68 1.49
N SER A 312 -16.33 38.25 2.22
CA SER A 312 -16.29 38.36 3.69
C SER A 312 -16.02 39.80 4.16
N GLU A 313 -15.17 40.53 3.43
CA GLU A 313 -14.80 41.91 3.73
C GLU A 313 -15.94 42.91 3.49
N SER A 314 -16.85 42.63 2.55
CA SER A 314 -18.00 43.49 2.24
C SER A 314 -19.14 43.42 3.26
N LEU A 315 -19.14 42.42 4.15
CA LEU A 315 -20.19 42.21 5.15
C LEU A 315 -19.99 43.12 6.38
N THR A 316 -21.08 43.63 6.94
CA THR A 316 -21.09 44.41 8.19
C THR A 316 -21.05 43.51 9.43
N GLY A 317 -20.70 44.02 10.61
CA GLY A 317 -20.41 43.21 11.81
C GLY A 317 -21.38 42.06 12.11
N ARG A 318 -22.70 42.31 12.13
CA ARG A 318 -23.70 41.25 12.33
C ARG A 318 -23.77 40.24 11.17
N GLN A 319 -23.64 40.71 9.94
CA GLN A 319 -23.64 39.85 8.74
C GLN A 319 -22.40 38.97 8.67
N GLN A 320 -21.24 39.46 9.14
CA GLN A 320 -20.00 38.66 9.24
C GLN A 320 -20.15 37.52 10.24
N VAL A 321 -20.73 37.79 11.41
CA VAL A 321 -20.98 36.74 12.42
C VAL A 321 -21.98 35.72 11.86
N PHE A 322 -23.08 36.17 11.26
CA PHE A 322 -24.08 35.29 10.67
C PHE A 322 -23.49 34.40 9.57
N GLY A 323 -22.76 34.98 8.61
CA GLY A 323 -22.14 34.21 7.55
C GLY A 323 -21.09 33.22 8.06
N LEU A 324 -20.35 33.57 9.13
CA LEU A 324 -19.39 32.66 9.75
C LEU A 324 -20.09 31.48 10.41
N LEU A 325 -21.23 31.72 11.08
CA LEU A 325 -22.05 30.65 11.64
C LEU A 325 -22.57 29.72 10.54
N VAL A 326 -23.04 30.25 9.41
CA VAL A 326 -23.45 29.45 8.24
C VAL A 326 -22.28 28.62 7.71
N ALA A 327 -21.09 29.22 7.59
CA ALA A 327 -19.89 28.51 7.15
C ALA A 327 -19.48 27.39 8.13
N VAL A 328 -19.60 27.61 9.43
CA VAL A 328 -19.36 26.58 10.46
C VAL A 328 -20.38 25.44 10.35
N VAL A 329 -21.66 25.74 10.13
CA VAL A 329 -22.68 24.69 9.89
C VAL A 329 -22.35 23.88 8.64
N GLY A 330 -21.98 24.56 7.55
CA GLY A 330 -21.53 23.89 6.32
C GLY A 330 -20.29 23.03 6.53
N LEU A 331 -19.32 23.50 7.32
CA LEU A 331 -18.15 22.73 7.71
C LEU A 331 -18.51 21.47 8.50
N ILE A 332 -19.38 21.58 9.50
CA ILE A 332 -19.83 20.42 10.29
C ILE A 332 -20.47 19.38 9.38
N ALA A 333 -21.35 19.80 8.47
CA ALA A 333 -21.99 18.90 7.51
C ALA A 333 -20.96 18.19 6.62
N VAL A 334 -20.00 18.94 6.05
CA VAL A 334 -18.94 18.36 5.21
C VAL A 334 -18.09 17.37 5.99
N LEU A 335 -17.60 17.73 7.17
CA LEU A 335 -16.74 16.85 7.96
C LEU A 335 -17.48 15.59 8.45
N ALA A 336 -18.74 15.72 8.86
CA ALA A 336 -19.56 14.58 9.27
C ALA A 336 -19.81 13.61 8.09
N LEU A 337 -20.19 14.15 6.92
CA LEU A 337 -20.38 13.36 5.71
C LEU A 337 -19.09 12.67 5.26
N THR A 338 -17.96 13.39 5.25
CA THR A 338 -16.66 12.80 4.93
C THR A 338 -16.31 11.71 5.94
N GLY A 339 -16.40 11.98 7.24
CA GLY A 339 -16.07 11.00 8.28
C GLY A 339 -16.88 9.71 8.17
N TRP A 340 -18.18 9.83 7.86
CA TRP A 340 -19.04 8.68 7.58
C TRP A 340 -18.64 7.94 6.29
N ALA A 341 -18.42 8.67 5.19
CA ALA A 341 -18.15 8.06 3.89
C ALA A 341 -16.75 7.47 3.74
N VAL A 342 -15.77 7.91 4.55
CA VAL A 342 -14.46 7.27 4.63
C VAL A 342 -14.61 5.82 5.09
N ASP A 343 -15.54 5.56 6.03
CA ASP A 343 -15.95 4.22 6.47
C ASP A 343 -14.76 3.33 6.86
N LEU A 344 -13.87 3.89 7.69
CA LEU A 344 -12.74 3.20 8.32
C LEU A 344 -12.82 3.39 9.85
N PRO A 345 -12.26 2.47 10.65
CA PRO A 345 -12.27 2.61 12.10
C PRO A 345 -11.68 3.96 12.55
N GLY A 346 -12.41 4.68 13.42
CA GLY A 346 -12.00 5.98 13.95
C GLY A 346 -12.16 7.18 13.00
N SER A 347 -12.66 6.98 11.77
CA SER A 347 -12.84 8.10 10.83
C SER A 347 -13.84 9.14 11.35
N VAL A 348 -15.03 8.70 11.76
CA VAL A 348 -16.09 9.59 12.28
C VAL A 348 -15.58 10.41 13.48
N ASP A 349 -14.94 9.75 14.44
CA ASP A 349 -14.39 10.41 15.63
C ASP A 349 -13.35 11.47 15.27
N THR A 350 -12.48 11.16 14.32
CA THR A 350 -11.44 12.09 13.84
C THR A 350 -12.04 13.37 13.26
N PHE A 351 -13.05 13.23 12.40
CA PHE A 351 -13.71 14.37 11.76
C PHE A 351 -14.57 15.16 12.74
N LEU A 352 -15.23 14.51 13.71
CA LEU A 352 -15.97 15.17 14.78
C LEU A 352 -15.05 15.99 15.69
N LEU A 353 -13.93 15.41 16.14
CA LEU A 353 -12.95 16.10 16.98
C LEU A 353 -12.35 17.32 16.27
N LEU A 354 -12.04 17.19 14.97
CA LEU A 354 -11.59 18.33 14.17
C LEU A 354 -12.68 19.41 14.06
N GLY A 355 -13.93 19.01 13.82
CA GLY A 355 -15.07 19.92 13.80
C GLY A 355 -15.20 20.72 15.10
N LEU A 356 -15.15 20.04 16.24
CA LEU A 356 -15.18 20.68 17.57
C LEU A 356 -14.00 21.63 17.79
N ALA A 357 -12.79 21.25 17.39
CA ALA A 357 -11.60 22.11 17.48
C ALA A 357 -11.76 23.38 16.63
N LEU A 358 -12.31 23.27 15.42
CA LEU A 358 -12.55 24.40 14.54
C LEU A 358 -13.69 25.31 15.04
N ILE A 359 -14.72 24.74 15.67
CA ILE A 359 -15.78 25.50 16.35
C ILE A 359 -15.19 26.29 17.52
N ALA A 360 -14.38 25.64 18.37
CA ALA A 360 -13.72 26.30 19.50
C ALA A 360 -12.79 27.42 19.03
N TRP A 361 -11.99 27.17 17.99
CA TRP A 361 -11.17 28.19 17.35
C TRP A 361 -12.01 29.38 16.83
N THR A 362 -13.13 29.09 16.16
CA THR A 362 -14.04 30.12 15.65
C THR A 362 -14.64 30.96 16.77
N ALA A 363 -15.05 30.34 17.88
CA ALA A 363 -15.53 31.03 19.06
C ALA A 363 -14.47 31.96 19.66
N ILE A 364 -13.22 31.50 19.76
CA ILE A 364 -12.09 32.33 20.22
C ILE A 364 -11.87 33.53 19.30
N CYS A 365 -11.91 33.33 17.98
CA CYS A 365 -11.82 34.43 17.02
C CYS A 365 -12.96 35.43 17.17
N LEU A 366 -14.19 34.97 17.42
CA LEU A 366 -15.35 35.85 17.64
C LEU A 366 -15.20 36.68 18.91
N VAL A 367 -14.81 36.07 20.03
CA VAL A 367 -14.56 36.76 21.31
C VAL A 367 -13.46 37.81 21.18
N ARG A 368 -12.44 37.55 20.37
CA ARG A 368 -11.34 38.50 20.10
C ARG A 368 -11.64 39.56 19.05
N GLY A 369 -12.84 39.59 18.47
CA GLY A 369 -13.19 40.51 17.38
C GLY A 369 -12.44 40.22 16.07
N GLN A 370 -11.91 39.00 15.90
CA GLN A 370 -11.10 38.54 14.77
C GLN A 370 -11.87 37.61 13.84
N ALA A 371 -13.19 37.80 13.68
CA ALA A 371 -14.05 36.95 12.85
C ALA A 371 -13.53 36.76 11.42
N ARG A 372 -12.92 37.81 10.85
CA ARG A 372 -12.30 37.79 9.50
C ARG A 372 -11.17 36.78 9.36
N SER A 373 -10.44 36.51 10.45
CA SER A 373 -9.32 35.55 10.44
C SER A 373 -9.79 34.09 10.46
N ALA A 374 -11.02 33.82 10.92
CA ALA A 374 -11.57 32.46 11.00
C ALA A 374 -12.04 31.94 9.62
N TYR A 375 -12.64 32.81 8.80
CA TYR A 375 -13.25 32.45 7.52
C TYR A 375 -12.35 31.62 6.58
N PRO A 376 -11.09 32.02 6.29
CA PRO A 376 -10.23 31.26 5.38
C PRO A 376 -9.90 29.86 5.91
N VAL A 377 -9.74 29.70 7.23
CA VAL A 377 -9.41 28.41 7.86
C VAL A 377 -10.60 27.45 7.75
N ILE A 378 -11.82 27.95 7.99
CA ILE A 378 -13.06 27.16 7.86
C ILE A 378 -13.23 26.67 6.43
N LEU A 379 -13.07 27.56 5.44
CA LEU A 379 -13.17 27.18 4.04
C LEU A 379 -12.09 26.18 3.61
N GLN A 380 -10.84 26.37 4.06
CA GLN A 380 -9.74 25.44 3.78
C GLN A 380 -10.01 24.06 4.38
N ALA A 381 -10.57 24.00 5.58
CA ALA A 381 -10.96 22.75 6.22
C ALA A 381 -12.11 22.06 5.47
N MET A 382 -13.09 22.81 4.95
CA MET A 382 -14.14 22.25 4.09
C MET A 382 -13.55 21.64 2.81
N ILE A 383 -12.69 22.39 2.11
CA ILE A 383 -12.03 21.91 0.89
C ILE A 383 -11.17 20.67 1.20
N ALA A 384 -10.41 20.69 2.30
CA ALA A 384 -9.63 19.54 2.75
C ALA A 384 -10.52 18.31 3.02
N GLY A 385 -11.65 18.48 3.69
CA GLY A 385 -12.62 17.39 3.92
C GLY A 385 -13.19 16.80 2.64
N ILE A 386 -13.52 17.65 1.65
CA ILE A 386 -14.00 17.20 0.33
C ILE A 386 -12.88 16.46 -0.42
N LEU A 387 -11.65 16.96 -0.39
CA LEU A 387 -10.52 16.32 -1.07
C LEU A 387 -10.15 14.98 -0.44
N VAL A 388 -10.21 14.85 0.89
CA VAL A 388 -10.05 13.56 1.56
C VAL A 388 -11.15 12.60 1.15
N TYR A 389 -12.42 13.03 1.13
CA TYR A 389 -13.54 12.22 0.65
C TYR A 389 -13.31 11.70 -0.79
N VAL A 390 -12.92 12.59 -1.70
CA VAL A 390 -12.63 12.23 -3.10
C VAL A 390 -11.44 11.27 -3.18
N ALA A 391 -10.36 11.54 -2.45
CA ALA A 391 -9.16 10.70 -2.45
C ALA A 391 -9.47 9.29 -1.93
N THR A 392 -10.16 9.17 -0.79
CA THR A 392 -10.54 7.86 -0.25
C THR A 392 -11.53 7.14 -1.17
N GLY A 393 -12.57 7.82 -1.67
CA GLY A 393 -13.62 7.21 -2.47
C GLY A 393 -13.18 6.77 -3.88
N THR A 394 -12.22 7.49 -4.49
CA THR A 394 -11.68 7.11 -5.80
C THR A 394 -10.62 6.00 -5.68
N SER A 395 -9.88 5.97 -4.56
CA SER A 395 -8.89 4.95 -4.26
C SER A 395 -9.51 3.57 -3.97
N ARG A 396 -8.63 2.59 -3.69
CA ARG A 396 -9.01 1.24 -3.21
C ARG A 396 -8.84 1.08 -1.70
N THR A 397 -8.81 2.19 -0.96
CA THR A 397 -8.45 2.21 0.46
C THR A 397 -9.33 1.29 1.30
N GLN A 398 -10.65 1.43 1.24
CA GLN A 398 -11.56 0.62 2.05
C GLN A 398 -11.50 -0.86 1.66
N TYR A 399 -11.52 -1.16 0.37
CA TYR A 399 -11.41 -2.53 -0.14
C TYR A 399 -10.14 -3.22 0.38
N GLU A 400 -8.97 -2.59 0.20
CA GLU A 400 -7.69 -3.18 0.60
C GLU A 400 -7.52 -3.25 2.12
N TYR A 401 -8.02 -2.25 2.86
CA TYR A 401 -8.01 -2.25 4.31
C TYR A 401 -8.79 -3.45 4.87
N TYR A 402 -10.05 -3.61 4.46
CA TYR A 402 -10.90 -4.68 4.99
C TYR A 402 -10.51 -6.06 4.47
N LEU A 403 -10.08 -6.16 3.20
CA LEU A 403 -9.53 -7.39 2.64
C LEU A 403 -8.30 -7.87 3.42
N GLY A 404 -7.36 -6.95 3.69
CA GLY A 404 -6.15 -7.24 4.44
C GLY A 404 -6.46 -7.64 5.89
N LEU A 405 -7.31 -6.87 6.58
CA LEU A 405 -7.76 -7.18 7.93
C LEU A 405 -8.40 -8.58 8.02
N ALA A 406 -9.28 -8.90 7.08
CA ALA A 406 -9.97 -10.19 7.02
C ALA A 406 -9.01 -11.36 6.79
N HIS A 407 -8.02 -11.19 5.91
CA HIS A 407 -6.97 -12.17 5.69
C HIS A 407 -6.14 -12.43 6.93
N GLU A 408 -5.79 -11.38 7.67
CA GLU A 408 -5.00 -11.53 8.88
C GLU A 408 -5.76 -12.23 9.99
N HIS A 409 -7.03 -11.88 10.21
CA HIS A 409 -7.90 -12.62 11.12
C HIS A 409 -8.02 -14.09 10.71
N HIS A 410 -8.18 -14.40 9.42
CA HIS A 410 -8.21 -15.78 8.93
C HIS A 410 -6.92 -16.54 9.27
N ARG A 411 -5.77 -15.90 9.05
CA ARG A 411 -4.44 -16.47 9.31
C ARG A 411 -4.24 -16.77 10.81
N LEU A 412 -4.78 -15.92 11.68
CA LEU A 412 -4.73 -16.09 13.13
C LEU A 412 -5.80 -17.04 13.68
N GLY A 413 -6.66 -17.61 12.83
CA GLY A 413 -7.77 -18.49 13.25
C GLY A 413 -9.01 -17.77 13.74
N GLY A 414 -9.03 -16.42 13.72
CA GLY A 414 -10.19 -15.58 14.00
C GLY A 414 -11.19 -15.59 12.84
N TYR A 415 -11.82 -16.74 12.58
CA TYR A 415 -12.66 -16.92 11.39
C TYR A 415 -13.96 -16.11 11.44
N ALA A 416 -14.46 -15.74 12.62
CA ALA A 416 -15.65 -14.90 12.76
C ALA A 416 -15.36 -13.45 12.35
N GLU A 417 -14.27 -12.87 12.87
CA GLU A 417 -13.78 -11.55 12.50
C GLU A 417 -13.38 -11.50 11.03
N SER A 418 -12.80 -12.58 10.52
CA SER A 418 -12.48 -12.73 9.11
C SER A 418 -13.72 -12.64 8.22
N THR A 419 -14.81 -13.34 8.57
CA THR A 419 -16.08 -13.25 7.81
C THR A 419 -16.65 -11.83 7.79
N LEU A 420 -16.64 -11.12 8.93
CA LEU A 420 -17.09 -9.73 9.01
C LEU A 420 -16.23 -8.81 8.14
N GLY A 421 -14.91 -8.98 8.16
CA GLY A 421 -13.99 -8.22 7.34
C GLY A 421 -14.21 -8.44 5.84
N PHE A 422 -14.40 -9.69 5.40
CA PHE A 422 -14.69 -9.97 3.99
C PHE A 422 -16.08 -9.48 3.56
N GLU A 423 -17.10 -9.56 4.42
CA GLU A 423 -18.42 -8.97 4.16
C GLU A 423 -18.35 -7.46 3.97
N LYS A 424 -17.50 -6.79 4.78
CA LYS A 424 -17.24 -5.36 4.63
C LYS A 424 -16.47 -5.06 3.35
N ALA A 425 -15.42 -5.83 3.04
CA ALA A 425 -14.66 -5.70 1.79
C ALA A 425 -15.55 -5.89 0.54
N ARG A 426 -16.54 -6.78 0.61
CA ARG A 426 -17.52 -7.00 -0.47
C ARG A 426 -18.25 -5.74 -0.90
N GLN A 427 -18.53 -4.82 0.03
CA GLN A 427 -19.21 -3.55 -0.27
C GLN A 427 -18.40 -2.64 -1.21
N TYR A 428 -17.08 -2.88 -1.33
CA TYR A 428 -16.16 -2.07 -2.12
C TYR A 428 -15.56 -2.81 -3.33
N THR A 429 -16.05 -4.01 -3.64
CA THR A 429 -15.61 -4.73 -4.85
C THR A 429 -16.00 -3.97 -6.10
N ARG A 430 -15.10 -3.90 -7.08
CA ARG A 430 -15.36 -3.36 -8.42
C ARG A 430 -15.21 -4.49 -9.45
N GLY A 431 -16.34 -4.99 -9.93
CA GLY A 431 -16.41 -5.98 -11.00
C GLY A 431 -16.37 -7.44 -10.53
N SER A 432 -16.75 -8.33 -11.46
CA SER A 432 -17.02 -9.76 -11.20
C SER A 432 -15.85 -10.51 -10.56
N ARG A 433 -14.60 -10.22 -10.98
CA ARG A 433 -13.41 -10.94 -10.50
C ARG A 433 -13.11 -10.66 -9.03
N GLU A 434 -13.28 -9.42 -8.56
CA GLU A 434 -13.09 -9.08 -7.15
C GLU A 434 -14.21 -9.67 -6.29
N THR A 435 -15.45 -9.63 -6.78
CA THR A 435 -16.59 -10.27 -6.12
C THR A 435 -16.38 -11.78 -5.97
N ALA A 436 -15.97 -12.47 -7.04
CA ALA A 436 -15.63 -13.90 -6.98
C ALA A 436 -14.60 -14.19 -5.89
N ARG A 437 -13.51 -13.43 -5.87
CA ARG A 437 -12.42 -13.59 -4.91
C ARG A 437 -12.88 -13.39 -3.46
N ILE A 438 -13.72 -12.39 -3.18
CA ILE A 438 -14.27 -12.17 -1.84
C ILE A 438 -15.20 -13.30 -1.43
N GLU A 439 -16.08 -13.75 -2.32
CA GLU A 439 -16.99 -14.87 -2.06
C GLU A 439 -16.22 -16.17 -1.78
N TYR A 440 -15.15 -16.45 -2.51
CA TYR A 440 -14.24 -17.57 -2.21
C TYR A 440 -13.62 -17.47 -0.81
N PHE A 441 -13.13 -16.29 -0.40
CA PHE A 441 -12.53 -16.14 0.93
C PHE A 441 -13.55 -16.16 2.07
N LEU A 442 -14.77 -15.66 1.84
CA LEU A 442 -15.90 -15.87 2.74
C LEU A 442 -16.17 -17.36 2.91
N ALA A 443 -16.30 -18.10 1.81
CA ALA A 443 -16.50 -19.54 1.86
C ALA A 443 -15.41 -20.26 2.65
N ARG A 444 -14.14 -19.91 2.43
CA ARG A 444 -13.01 -20.51 3.13
C ARG A 444 -13.07 -20.26 4.63
N SER A 445 -13.51 -19.07 5.04
CA SER A 445 -13.66 -18.73 6.46
C SER A 445 -14.87 -19.42 7.10
N TRP A 446 -15.99 -19.56 6.38
CA TRP A 446 -17.15 -20.34 6.84
C TRP A 446 -16.86 -21.84 6.94
N TYR A 447 -16.15 -22.40 5.96
CA TYR A 447 -15.70 -23.79 5.99
C TYR A 447 -14.80 -24.06 7.20
N ALA A 448 -13.87 -23.15 7.50
CA ALA A 448 -13.00 -23.25 8.67
C ALA A 448 -13.76 -23.15 10.01
N ARG A 449 -14.93 -22.49 10.02
CA ARG A 449 -15.87 -22.47 11.16
C ARG A 449 -16.71 -23.75 11.28
N GLY A 450 -16.65 -24.63 10.30
CA GLY A 450 -17.48 -25.84 10.21
C GLY A 450 -18.89 -25.61 9.64
N ASP A 451 -19.24 -24.38 9.25
CA ASP A 451 -20.51 -24.09 8.59
C ASP A 451 -20.39 -24.35 7.08
N ASN A 452 -20.53 -25.63 6.74
CA ASN A 452 -20.40 -26.09 5.37
C ASN A 452 -21.52 -25.57 4.46
N ASP A 453 -22.72 -25.32 4.99
CA ASP A 453 -23.83 -24.81 4.19
C ASP A 453 -23.61 -23.36 3.78
N ALA A 454 -23.11 -22.52 4.69
CA ALA A 454 -22.66 -21.17 4.35
C ALA A 454 -21.49 -21.20 3.36
N ALA A 455 -20.50 -22.07 3.58
CA ALA A 455 -19.39 -22.23 2.66
C ALA A 455 -19.87 -22.56 1.24
N LEU A 456 -20.79 -23.53 1.09
CA LEU A 456 -21.34 -23.92 -0.21
C LEU A 456 -22.05 -22.76 -0.92
N ARG A 457 -22.88 -21.98 -0.22
CA ARG A 457 -23.55 -20.81 -0.81
C ARG A 457 -22.55 -19.79 -1.37
N HIS A 458 -21.51 -19.49 -0.62
CA HIS A 458 -20.47 -18.55 -1.04
C HIS A 458 -19.60 -19.12 -2.18
N LEU A 459 -19.35 -20.43 -2.23
CA LEU A 459 -18.63 -21.07 -3.35
C LEU A 459 -19.45 -21.06 -4.63
N GLU A 460 -20.75 -21.28 -4.53
CA GLU A 460 -21.67 -21.16 -5.67
C GLU A 460 -21.68 -19.72 -6.20
N ALA A 461 -21.74 -18.71 -5.32
CA ALA A 461 -21.62 -17.31 -5.71
C ALA A 461 -20.26 -16.99 -6.36
N SER A 462 -19.16 -17.49 -5.78
CA SER A 462 -17.81 -17.33 -6.36
C SER A 462 -17.72 -17.92 -7.76
N LEU A 463 -18.17 -19.16 -7.93
CA LEU A 463 -18.11 -19.88 -9.20
C LEU A 463 -19.11 -19.36 -10.24
N HIS A 464 -20.18 -18.68 -9.81
CA HIS A 464 -21.04 -17.94 -10.73
C HIS A 464 -20.29 -16.78 -11.40
N HIS A 465 -19.41 -16.11 -10.66
CA HIS A 465 -18.60 -15.00 -11.17
C HIS A 465 -17.31 -15.44 -11.89
N HIS A 466 -16.73 -16.58 -11.48
CA HIS A 466 -15.53 -17.15 -12.06
C HIS A 466 -15.60 -18.70 -12.06
N ALA A 467 -16.18 -19.27 -13.12
CA ALA A 467 -16.54 -20.68 -13.18
C ALA A 467 -15.36 -21.66 -13.19
N GLU A 468 -14.16 -21.20 -13.57
CA GLU A 468 -12.94 -22.02 -13.66
C GLU A 468 -11.94 -21.70 -12.55
N ASP A 469 -12.41 -21.19 -11.40
CA ASP A 469 -11.59 -21.09 -10.19
C ASP A 469 -11.38 -22.48 -9.58
N TYR A 470 -10.26 -23.14 -9.90
CA TYR A 470 -9.98 -24.49 -9.43
C TYR A 470 -9.87 -24.58 -7.89
N GLU A 471 -9.45 -23.50 -7.20
CA GLU A 471 -9.38 -23.47 -5.74
C GLU A 471 -10.78 -23.45 -5.13
N ALA A 472 -11.69 -22.65 -5.70
CA ALA A 472 -13.08 -22.62 -5.25
C ALA A 472 -13.83 -23.92 -5.58
N ILE A 473 -13.59 -24.54 -6.75
CA ILE A 473 -14.15 -25.87 -7.06
C ILE A 473 -13.66 -26.90 -6.05
N TYR A 474 -12.37 -26.91 -5.75
CA TYR A 474 -11.78 -27.83 -4.77
C TYR A 474 -12.37 -27.65 -3.38
N LEU A 475 -12.46 -26.40 -2.91
CA LEU A 475 -13.06 -26.11 -1.60
C LEU A 475 -14.55 -26.49 -1.56
N ARG A 476 -15.26 -26.41 -2.69
CA ARG A 476 -16.65 -26.90 -2.80
C ARG A 476 -16.72 -28.41 -2.68
N GLY A 477 -15.77 -29.13 -3.29
CA GLY A 477 -15.61 -30.56 -3.11
C GLY A 477 -15.39 -30.94 -1.65
N LEU A 478 -14.54 -30.21 -0.92
CA LEU A 478 -14.34 -30.42 0.52
C LEU A 478 -15.61 -30.17 1.34
N ALA A 479 -16.32 -29.06 1.09
CA ALA A 479 -17.58 -28.75 1.79
C ALA A 479 -18.70 -29.76 1.47
N ARG A 480 -18.76 -30.28 0.23
CA ARG A 480 -19.67 -31.38 -0.16
C ARG A 480 -19.32 -32.68 0.54
N LEU A 481 -18.04 -33.01 0.65
CA LEU A 481 -17.58 -34.18 1.39
C LEU A 481 -17.96 -34.09 2.88
N ALA A 482 -17.76 -32.93 3.50
CA ALA A 482 -18.14 -32.67 4.89
C ALA A 482 -19.66 -32.77 5.12
N THR A 483 -20.48 -32.49 4.09
CA THR A 483 -21.94 -32.67 4.10
C THR A 483 -22.40 -34.03 3.55
N LYS A 484 -21.49 -35.01 3.46
CA LYS A 484 -21.72 -36.40 2.99
C LYS A 484 -22.21 -36.53 1.55
N LYS A 485 -22.04 -35.50 0.71
CA LYS A 485 -22.34 -35.50 -0.73
C LYS A 485 -21.14 -36.03 -1.52
N VAL A 486 -20.76 -37.29 -1.28
CA VAL A 486 -19.51 -37.90 -1.77
C VAL A 486 -19.41 -37.88 -3.30
N ASP A 487 -20.48 -38.30 -4.00
CA ASP A 487 -20.49 -38.36 -5.47
C ASP A 487 -20.26 -36.97 -6.10
N LEU A 488 -20.88 -35.93 -5.54
CA LEU A 488 -20.69 -34.55 -6.01
C LEU A 488 -19.31 -33.99 -5.66
N ALA A 489 -18.72 -34.43 -4.54
CA ALA A 489 -17.36 -34.05 -4.18
C ALA A 489 -16.33 -34.66 -5.15
N LEU A 490 -16.54 -35.92 -5.57
CA LEU A 490 -15.69 -36.56 -6.58
C LEU A 490 -15.74 -35.80 -7.91
N VAL A 491 -16.93 -35.41 -8.37
CA VAL A 491 -17.09 -34.58 -9.59
C VAL A 491 -16.31 -33.27 -9.49
N ASP A 492 -16.38 -32.58 -8.35
CA ASP A 492 -15.64 -31.34 -8.14
C ASP A 492 -14.12 -31.57 -8.16
N PHE A 493 -13.62 -32.60 -7.47
CA PHE A 493 -12.19 -32.89 -7.46
C PHE A 493 -11.67 -33.33 -8.83
N GLU A 494 -12.46 -34.08 -9.61
CA GLU A 494 -12.12 -34.40 -10.99
C GLU A 494 -12.06 -33.14 -11.86
N ARG A 495 -13.01 -32.21 -11.69
CA ARG A 495 -12.98 -30.94 -12.41
C ARG A 495 -11.77 -30.09 -11.99
N THR A 496 -11.40 -30.07 -10.71
CA THR A 496 -10.17 -29.43 -10.24
C THR A 496 -8.94 -30.00 -10.95
N LEU A 497 -8.83 -31.34 -11.08
CA LEU A 497 -7.70 -31.99 -11.75
C LEU A 497 -7.71 -31.80 -13.28
N GLN A 498 -8.85 -31.48 -13.90
CA GLN A 498 -8.88 -31.08 -15.31
C GLN A 498 -8.25 -29.69 -15.51
N LEU A 499 -8.43 -28.79 -14.55
CA LEU A 499 -7.89 -27.43 -14.61
C LEU A 499 -6.43 -27.38 -14.13
N GLU A 500 -6.11 -28.11 -13.06
CA GLU A 500 -4.78 -28.19 -12.46
C GLU A 500 -4.37 -29.67 -12.21
N PRO A 501 -3.82 -30.34 -13.23
CA PRO A 501 -3.52 -31.78 -13.17
C PRO A 501 -2.49 -32.20 -12.13
N ASP A 502 -1.56 -31.30 -11.80
CA ASP A 502 -0.43 -31.57 -10.90
C ASP A 502 -0.62 -30.97 -9.51
N TRP A 503 -1.87 -30.79 -9.05
CA TRP A 503 -2.14 -30.27 -7.71
C TRP A 503 -2.19 -31.40 -6.65
N PRO A 504 -1.19 -31.54 -5.76
CA PRO A 504 -1.05 -32.74 -4.93
C PRO A 504 -2.22 -32.97 -3.97
N VAL A 505 -2.81 -31.88 -3.47
CA VAL A 505 -3.91 -31.97 -2.50
C VAL A 505 -5.20 -32.45 -3.19
N ALA A 506 -5.48 -32.00 -4.41
CA ALA A 506 -6.62 -32.49 -5.19
C ALA A 506 -6.42 -33.95 -5.60
N LEU A 507 -5.21 -34.32 -6.07
CA LEU A 507 -4.87 -35.71 -6.41
C LEU A 507 -5.10 -36.66 -5.23
N ALA A 508 -4.66 -36.29 -4.03
CA ALA A 508 -4.84 -37.08 -2.82
C ALA A 508 -6.32 -37.21 -2.41
N GLN A 509 -7.14 -36.16 -2.56
CA GLN A 509 -8.57 -36.24 -2.24
C GLN A 509 -9.33 -37.11 -3.26
N THR A 510 -9.06 -36.93 -4.56
CA THR A 510 -9.66 -37.77 -5.62
C THR A 510 -9.28 -39.23 -5.43
N ALA A 511 -8.00 -39.53 -5.20
CA ALA A 511 -7.51 -40.87 -4.94
C ALA A 511 -8.23 -41.53 -3.76
N ARG A 512 -8.34 -40.81 -2.65
CA ARG A 512 -9.01 -41.30 -1.43
C ARG A 512 -10.48 -41.65 -1.71
N LEU A 513 -11.19 -40.80 -2.46
CA LEU A 513 -12.58 -41.08 -2.82
C LEU A 513 -12.72 -42.25 -3.79
N LEU A 514 -11.88 -42.35 -4.83
CA LEU A 514 -11.93 -43.44 -5.80
C LEU A 514 -11.67 -44.81 -5.18
N VAL A 515 -10.73 -44.90 -4.24
CA VAL A 515 -10.38 -46.17 -3.58
C VAL A 515 -11.48 -46.62 -2.62
N ALA A 516 -12.03 -45.68 -1.85
CA ALA A 516 -13.00 -45.97 -0.79
C ALA A 516 -14.47 -45.73 -1.20
N HIS A 517 -14.75 -45.53 -2.49
CA HIS A 517 -16.08 -45.15 -2.94
C HIS A 517 -17.12 -46.24 -2.62
N PRO A 518 -18.26 -45.91 -1.98
CA PRO A 518 -19.30 -46.91 -1.66
C PRO A 518 -19.97 -47.50 -2.90
N ASN A 519 -20.19 -46.67 -3.93
CA ASN A 519 -20.72 -47.12 -5.23
C ASN A 519 -19.61 -47.84 -6.03
N PRO A 520 -19.75 -49.15 -6.34
CA PRO A 520 -18.76 -49.91 -7.09
C PRO A 520 -18.49 -49.38 -8.50
N GLN A 521 -19.44 -48.67 -9.12
CA GLN A 521 -19.26 -48.09 -10.46
C GLN A 521 -18.34 -46.87 -10.46
N LEU A 522 -18.22 -46.18 -9.32
CA LEU A 522 -17.35 -45.02 -9.12
C LEU A 522 -16.06 -45.40 -8.38
N ARG A 523 -15.97 -46.64 -7.89
CA ARG A 523 -14.79 -47.17 -7.20
C ARG A 523 -13.77 -47.65 -8.22
N ASP A 524 -12.60 -47.01 -8.23
CA ASP A 524 -11.48 -47.35 -9.12
C ASP A 524 -10.17 -47.34 -8.32
N VAL A 525 -9.79 -48.53 -7.84
CA VAL A 525 -8.60 -48.73 -7.01
C VAL A 525 -7.32 -48.46 -7.80
N GLN A 526 -7.26 -48.86 -9.08
CA GLN A 526 -6.07 -48.71 -9.91
C GLN A 526 -5.77 -47.24 -10.19
N ARG A 527 -6.79 -46.49 -10.63
CA ARG A 527 -6.65 -45.04 -10.85
C ARG A 527 -6.38 -44.32 -9.54
N GLY A 528 -7.06 -44.69 -8.46
CA GLY A 528 -6.82 -44.11 -7.15
C GLY A 528 -5.37 -44.29 -6.67
N LEU A 529 -4.78 -45.47 -6.85
CA LEU A 529 -3.38 -45.74 -6.53
C LEU A 529 -2.42 -44.90 -7.38
N ALA A 530 -2.67 -44.79 -8.69
CA ALA A 530 -1.85 -43.95 -9.57
C ALA A 530 -1.86 -42.47 -9.14
N LEU A 531 -3.05 -41.92 -8.85
CA LEU A 531 -3.20 -40.54 -8.39
C LEU A 531 -2.56 -40.32 -7.02
N ALA A 532 -2.69 -41.27 -6.08
CA ALA A 532 -2.05 -41.18 -4.76
C ALA A 532 -0.52 -41.20 -4.87
N ALA A 533 0.04 -42.03 -5.75
CA ALA A 533 1.48 -42.09 -5.99
C ALA A 533 2.01 -40.80 -6.65
N GLN A 534 1.24 -40.20 -7.56
CA GLN A 534 1.55 -38.89 -8.15
C GLN A 534 1.52 -37.79 -7.08
N ALA A 535 0.49 -37.77 -6.21
CA ALA A 535 0.38 -36.81 -5.12
C ALA A 535 1.60 -36.85 -4.17
N ASP A 536 2.01 -38.06 -3.76
CA ASP A 536 3.17 -38.26 -2.90
C ASP A 536 4.48 -37.77 -3.56
N ARG A 537 4.66 -38.09 -4.86
CA ARG A 537 5.82 -37.66 -5.65
C ARG A 537 5.91 -36.15 -5.76
N LEU A 538 4.83 -35.49 -6.14
CA LEU A 538 4.79 -34.02 -6.29
C LEU A 538 4.92 -33.31 -4.94
N ALA A 539 4.40 -33.91 -3.86
CA ALA A 539 4.62 -33.44 -2.50
C ALA A 539 6.01 -33.80 -1.93
N LEU A 540 6.89 -34.44 -2.72
CA LEU A 540 8.23 -34.89 -2.34
C LEU A 540 8.23 -35.77 -1.06
N GLY A 541 7.16 -36.53 -0.83
CA GLY A 541 6.99 -37.34 0.37
C GLY A 541 6.82 -36.56 1.67
N ARG A 542 6.52 -35.26 1.61
CA ARG A 542 6.41 -34.35 2.77
C ARG A 542 4.97 -34.06 3.21
N SER A 543 3.97 -34.48 2.43
CA SER A 543 2.57 -34.30 2.78
C SER A 543 2.02 -35.53 3.52
N ILE A 544 1.60 -35.33 4.77
CA ILE A 544 1.02 -36.41 5.60
C ILE A 544 -0.21 -37.00 4.92
N ASP A 545 -1.11 -36.16 4.39
CA ASP A 545 -2.36 -36.62 3.79
C ASP A 545 -2.12 -37.37 2.45
N ALA A 546 -1.11 -36.97 1.67
CA ALA A 546 -0.75 -37.67 0.44
C ALA A 546 -0.17 -39.07 0.75
N VAL A 547 0.76 -39.15 1.71
CA VAL A 547 1.37 -40.43 2.13
C VAL A 547 0.31 -41.35 2.75
N GLU A 548 -0.58 -40.81 3.60
CA GLU A 548 -1.69 -41.58 4.19
C GLU A 548 -2.62 -42.13 3.12
N THR A 549 -3.04 -41.29 2.16
CA THR A 549 -3.88 -41.76 1.05
C THR A 549 -3.19 -42.83 0.21
N LEU A 550 -1.88 -42.72 -0.03
CA LEU A 550 -1.13 -43.75 -0.74
C LEU A 550 -1.12 -45.09 0.03
N ALA A 551 -0.98 -45.05 1.35
CA ALA A 551 -1.10 -46.26 2.18
C ALA A 551 -2.50 -46.90 2.08
N ILE A 552 -3.56 -46.09 2.10
CA ILE A 552 -4.94 -46.55 1.90
C ILE A 552 -5.13 -47.16 0.50
N ALA A 553 -4.54 -46.56 -0.52
CA ALA A 553 -4.62 -47.06 -1.89
C ALA A 553 -3.89 -48.40 -2.06
N TYR A 554 -2.71 -48.57 -1.47
CA TYR A 554 -2.02 -49.87 -1.43
C TYR A 554 -2.85 -50.94 -0.71
N ALA A 555 -3.46 -50.57 0.43
CA ALA A 555 -4.28 -51.48 1.21
C ALA A 555 -5.49 -52.00 0.41
N ALA A 556 -6.15 -51.13 -0.35
CA ALA A 556 -7.29 -51.50 -1.19
C ALA A 556 -6.90 -52.23 -2.49
N ASN A 557 -5.63 -52.14 -2.89
CA ASN A 557 -5.04 -52.89 -3.99
C ASN A 557 -4.44 -54.24 -3.54
N ASP A 558 -4.74 -54.67 -2.30
CA ASP A 558 -4.20 -55.87 -1.66
C ASP A 558 -2.66 -55.92 -1.53
N ASP A 559 -1.97 -54.79 -1.71
CA ASP A 559 -0.51 -54.64 -1.54
C ASP A 559 -0.18 -54.32 -0.08
N SER A 560 -0.32 -55.36 0.74
CA SER A 560 -0.29 -55.28 2.21
C SER A 560 1.05 -54.82 2.76
N GLU A 561 2.14 -55.25 2.14
CA GLU A 561 3.50 -54.91 2.54
C GLU A 561 3.75 -53.41 2.37
N ARG A 562 3.45 -52.87 1.18
CA ARG A 562 3.63 -51.43 0.91
C ARG A 562 2.64 -50.57 1.67
N ALA A 563 1.41 -51.04 1.91
CA ALA A 563 0.44 -50.34 2.73
C ALA A 563 0.97 -50.08 4.15
N VAL A 564 1.50 -51.11 4.80
CA VAL A 564 2.07 -50.99 6.15
C VAL A 564 3.29 -50.08 6.16
N GLN A 565 4.23 -50.28 5.24
CA GLN A 565 5.45 -49.47 5.15
C GLN A 565 5.12 -47.98 4.93
N THR A 566 4.16 -47.69 4.05
CA THR A 566 3.74 -46.32 3.73
C THR A 566 2.98 -45.68 4.89
N ALA A 567 2.13 -46.42 5.60
CA ALA A 567 1.43 -45.93 6.79
C ALA A 567 2.41 -45.59 7.93
N GLU A 568 3.43 -46.42 8.16
CA GLU A 568 4.49 -46.15 9.14
C GLU A 568 5.28 -44.88 8.78
N ARG A 569 5.51 -44.63 7.48
CA ARG A 569 6.09 -43.37 6.99
C ARG A 569 5.19 -42.17 7.29
N ALA A 570 3.88 -42.27 7.06
CA ALA A 570 2.92 -41.21 7.39
C ALA A 570 2.92 -40.87 8.89
N ILE A 571 2.95 -41.90 9.75
CA ILE A 571 3.03 -41.75 11.23
C ILE A 571 4.33 -41.04 11.63
N ALA A 572 5.46 -41.46 11.07
CA ALA A 572 6.76 -40.85 11.35
C ALA A 572 6.80 -39.37 10.94
N LEU A 573 6.24 -39.04 9.77
CA LEU A 573 6.13 -37.67 9.28
C LEU A 573 5.24 -36.81 10.18
N ALA A 574 4.08 -37.33 10.60
CA ALA A 574 3.17 -36.64 11.50
C ALA A 574 3.82 -36.34 12.87
N ARG A 575 4.52 -37.30 13.47
CA ARG A 575 5.26 -37.10 14.73
C ARG A 575 6.38 -36.07 14.59
N ARG A 576 7.18 -36.14 13.51
CA ARG A 576 8.25 -35.15 13.25
C ARG A 576 7.69 -33.74 13.07
N SER A 577 6.47 -33.62 12.59
CA SER A 577 5.78 -32.34 12.39
C SER A 577 5.01 -31.87 13.62
N GLY A 578 5.14 -32.54 14.77
CA GLY A 578 4.43 -32.23 16.02
C GLY A 578 2.94 -32.56 16.02
N ARG A 579 2.42 -33.25 14.99
CA ARG A 579 0.99 -33.61 14.85
C ARG A 579 0.69 -34.97 15.46
N ASN A 580 0.88 -35.10 16.77
CA ASN A 580 0.78 -36.39 17.47
C ASN A 580 -0.63 -37.00 17.40
N GLU A 581 -1.69 -36.20 17.49
CA GLU A 581 -3.07 -36.68 17.34
C GLU A 581 -3.31 -37.34 15.98
N ARG A 582 -2.80 -36.71 14.91
CA ARG A 582 -2.90 -37.26 13.55
C ARG A 582 -2.13 -38.56 13.41
N ALA A 583 -0.94 -38.64 14.04
CA ALA A 583 -0.16 -39.87 14.07
C ALA A 583 -0.89 -41.02 14.77
N GLU A 584 -1.59 -40.73 15.88
CA GLU A 584 -2.41 -41.73 16.59
C GLU A 584 -3.61 -42.19 15.77
N GLN A 585 -4.27 -41.30 15.04
CA GLN A 585 -5.37 -41.66 14.14
C GLN A 585 -4.90 -42.64 13.05
N ILE A 586 -3.77 -42.33 12.40
CA ILE A 586 -3.19 -43.19 11.36
C ILE A 586 -2.76 -44.54 11.96
N LEU A 587 -2.19 -44.54 13.16
CA LEU A 587 -1.83 -45.78 13.86
C LEU A 587 -3.05 -46.67 14.14
N LYS A 588 -4.17 -46.09 14.61
CA LYS A 588 -5.41 -46.85 14.83
C LYS A 588 -5.93 -47.47 13.54
N LEU A 589 -5.90 -46.74 12.43
CA LEU A 589 -6.27 -47.26 11.11
C LEU A 589 -5.36 -48.42 10.68
N LEU A 590 -4.04 -48.28 10.89
CA LEU A 590 -3.07 -49.33 10.59
C LEU A 590 -3.28 -50.59 11.44
N GLU A 591 -3.57 -50.44 12.74
CA GLU A 591 -3.86 -51.57 13.62
C GLU A 591 -5.16 -52.29 13.22
N GLN A 592 -6.20 -51.54 12.87
CA GLN A 592 -7.44 -52.11 12.34
C GLN A 592 -7.17 -52.91 11.06
N TYR A 593 -6.43 -52.35 10.11
CA TYR A 593 -6.05 -53.03 8.89
C TYR A 593 -5.28 -54.34 9.16
N LYS A 594 -4.26 -54.31 10.01
CA LYS A 594 -3.48 -55.50 10.41
C LYS A 594 -4.34 -56.58 11.08
N ARG A 595 -5.39 -56.20 11.83
CA ARG A 595 -6.33 -57.15 12.44
C ARG A 595 -7.24 -57.80 11.40
N THR A 596 -7.82 -57.03 10.48
CA THR A 596 -8.69 -57.55 9.42
C THR A 596 -7.98 -58.55 8.52
N GLN A 597 -6.70 -58.33 8.21
CA GLN A 597 -5.90 -59.28 7.43
C GLN A 597 -5.62 -60.60 8.16
N ARG A 598 -5.42 -60.54 9.48
CA ARG A 598 -5.21 -61.74 10.31
C ARG A 598 -6.47 -62.59 10.44
N THR A 599 -7.66 -61.98 10.39
CA THR A 599 -8.95 -62.69 10.45
C THR A 599 -9.45 -63.20 9.10
N GLY A 600 -8.90 -62.70 7.99
CA GLY A 600 -9.27 -63.07 6.61
C GLY A 600 -8.31 -64.05 5.92
N SER A 601 -7.27 -64.53 6.61
CA SER A 601 -6.41 -65.61 6.11
C SER A 601 -7.05 -66.96 6.51
N PRO A 602 -7.34 -67.87 5.57
CA PRO A 602 -7.91 -69.19 5.88
C PRO A 602 -7.00 -70.07 6.75
#